data_AF-A0A955HV24-F1
#
_entry.id   AF-A0A955HV24-F1
#
_cell.length_a   1.000
_cell.length_b   1.000
_cell.length_c   1.000
_cell.angle_alpha   90.00
_cell.angle_beta   90.00
_cell.angle_gamma   90.00
#
_symmetry.space_group_name_H-M   'P 1'
#
loop_
_entity.id
_entity.type
_entity.pdbx_description
1 polymer ?
#
loop_
_entity_poly.entity_id
_entity_poly.type
_entity_poly.pdbx_seq_one_letter_code
_entity_poly.pdbx_strand_id
1 'polypeptide(L)'
;MNIKSLQEKPLTILEGFSKIIAYVVCIGLLIASSIIVFTAFQSLLNQDLKLAIQDGLYVLILLEMFYVTRSFIRHGSINVSIVVNVGIIAAIKEMIFQLDNLTMQTAIGFGVIFVTLGITYLMEVIYYKKIFKEKMQG
;
A
#
# COMPACT_ATOMS: atom_id res chain seq x y z
N MET A 1 -27.35 -5.99 -35.12
CA MET A 1 -27.21 -4.87 -34.16
C MET A 1 -26.15 -5.28 -33.14
N ASN A 2 -25.03 -4.55 -33.12
CA ASN A 2 -23.73 -4.99 -32.60
C ASN A 2 -23.64 -4.81 -31.07
N ILE A 3 -23.45 -5.89 -30.32
CA ILE A 3 -23.47 -5.94 -28.84
C ILE A 3 -22.19 -5.31 -28.23
N LYS A 4 -21.16 -5.02 -29.04
CA LYS A 4 -19.90 -4.42 -28.58
C LYS A 4 -19.99 -2.94 -28.15
N SER A 5 -21.00 -2.18 -28.59
CA SER A 5 -21.02 -0.72 -28.34
C SER A 5 -21.64 -0.30 -26.99
N LEU A 6 -22.18 -1.24 -26.20
CA LEU A 6 -22.81 -0.93 -24.91
C LEU A 6 -21.92 -1.19 -23.69
N GLN A 7 -20.76 -1.85 -23.84
CA GLN A 7 -19.84 -2.13 -22.71
C GLN A 7 -18.68 -1.13 -22.55
N GLU A 8 -18.48 -0.19 -23.46
CA GLU A 8 -17.31 0.72 -23.41
C GLU A 8 -17.56 2.02 -22.61
N LYS A 9 -18.81 2.37 -22.29
CA LYS A 9 -19.14 3.61 -21.56
C LYS A 9 -18.97 3.59 -20.03
N PRO A 10 -19.17 2.49 -19.28
CA PRO A 10 -18.99 2.53 -17.83
C PRO A 10 -17.51 2.55 -17.42
N LEU A 11 -16.58 2.10 -18.28
CA LEU A 11 -15.16 2.01 -17.94
C LEU A 11 -14.48 3.38 -17.81
N THR A 12 -14.81 4.33 -18.68
CA THR A 12 -14.18 5.66 -18.72
C THR A 12 -14.60 6.55 -17.54
N ILE A 13 -15.86 6.43 -17.11
CA ILE A 13 -16.36 7.16 -15.93
C ILE A 13 -15.76 6.57 -14.65
N LEU A 14 -15.66 5.24 -14.56
CA LEU A 14 -15.05 4.57 -13.41
C LEU A 14 -13.55 4.90 -13.30
N GLU A 15 -12.82 4.95 -14.42
CA GLU A 15 -11.43 5.40 -14.46
C GLU A 15 -11.29 6.87 -13.99
N GLY A 16 -12.19 7.77 -14.42
CA GLY A 16 -12.21 9.16 -13.99
C GLY A 16 -12.44 9.31 -12.49
N PHE A 17 -13.42 8.60 -11.93
CA PHE A 17 -13.67 8.57 -10.48
C PHE A 17 -12.48 7.99 -9.71
N SER A 18 -11.86 6.91 -10.21
CA SER A 18 -10.68 6.31 -9.56
C SER A 18 -9.51 7.29 -9.47
N LYS A 19 -9.29 8.12 -10.51
CA LYS A 19 -8.24 9.15 -10.52
C LYS A 19 -8.54 10.28 -9.53
N ILE A 20 -9.79 10.72 -9.44
CA ILE A 20 -10.21 11.74 -8.47
C ILE A 20 -10.03 11.22 -7.04
N ILE A 21 -10.49 10.00 -6.77
CA ILE A 21 -10.33 9.36 -5.45
C ILE A 21 -8.84 9.24 -5.10
N ALA A 22 -8.01 8.76 -6.02
CA ALA A 22 -6.56 8.66 -5.81
C ALA A 22 -5.93 10.03 -5.51
N TYR A 23 -6.36 11.09 -6.20
CA TYR A 23 -5.87 12.45 -5.96
C TYR A 23 -6.26 12.97 -4.57
N VAL A 24 -7.52 12.77 -4.17
CA VAL A 24 -8.00 13.12 -2.82
C VAL A 24 -7.25 12.35 -1.74
N VAL A 25 -7.06 11.04 -1.93
CA VAL A 25 -6.27 10.19 -1.02
C VAL A 25 -4.82 10.66 -0.94
N CYS A 26 -4.22 11.03 -2.08
CA CYS A 26 -2.84 11.53 -2.15
C CYS A 26 -2.67 12.85 -1.37
N ILE A 27 -3.61 13.80 -1.53
CA ILE A 27 -3.62 15.05 -0.77
C ILE A 27 -3.83 14.78 0.72
N GLY A 28 -4.79 13.92 1.06
CA GLY A 28 -5.07 13.54 2.45
C GLY A 28 -3.86 12.92 3.14
N LEU A 29 -3.16 12.01 2.45
CA LEU A 29 -1.90 11.41 2.93
C LEU A 29 -0.80 12.46 3.13
N LEU A 30 -0.69 13.45 2.23
CA LEU A 30 0.28 14.54 2.34
C LEU A 30 0.02 15.42 3.57
N ILE A 31 -1.25 15.75 3.82
CA ILE A 31 -1.66 16.54 4.98
C ILE A 31 -1.42 15.74 6.27
N ALA A 32 -1.87 14.48 6.31
CA ALA A 32 -1.66 13.59 7.46
C ALA A 32 -0.17 13.41 7.77
N SER A 33 0.67 13.21 6.75
CA SER A 33 2.12 13.09 6.90
C SER A 33 2.73 14.37 7.48
N SER A 34 2.35 15.54 6.96
CA SER A 34 2.82 16.82 7.49
C SER A 34 2.45 17.03 8.96
N ILE A 35 1.22 16.68 9.36
CA ILE A 35 0.77 16.78 10.76
C ILE A 35 1.62 15.89 11.65
N ILE A 36 1.83 14.63 11.26
CA ILE A 36 2.51 13.65 12.11
C ILE A 36 4.01 13.92 12.23
N VAL A 37 4.64 14.42 11.17
CA VAL A 37 6.02 14.93 11.26
C VAL A 37 6.10 16.08 12.26
N PHE A 38 5.12 16.99 12.27
CA PHE A 38 5.09 18.10 13.22
C PHE A 38 4.87 17.64 14.66
N THR A 39 3.97 16.67 14.91
CA THR A 39 3.81 16.07 16.24
C THR A 39 5.05 15.29 16.67
N ALA A 40 5.67 14.50 15.79
CA ALA A 40 6.91 13.78 16.10
C ALA A 40 8.04 14.73 16.51
N PHE A 41 8.14 15.89 15.84
CA PHE A 41 9.12 16.93 16.15
C PHE A 41 8.85 17.57 17.52
N GLN A 42 7.58 17.84 17.85
CA GLN A 42 7.18 18.31 19.18
C GLN A 42 7.47 17.27 20.27
N SER A 43 7.14 16.00 20.03
CA SER A 43 7.43 14.87 20.94
C SER A 43 8.93 14.71 21.20
N LEU A 44 9.78 14.91 20.19
CA LEU A 44 11.23 14.88 20.31
C LEU A 44 11.76 16.02 21.20
N LEU A 45 11.17 17.21 21.10
CA LEU A 45 11.53 18.37 21.92
C LEU A 45 11.13 18.19 23.39
N ASN A 46 10.09 17.40 23.67
CA ASN A 46 9.59 17.14 25.02
C ASN A 46 10.25 15.94 25.73
N GLN A 47 11.35 15.39 25.18
CA GLN A 47 12.12 14.24 25.72
C GLN A 47 11.38 12.90 25.83
N ASP A 48 10.18 12.76 25.26
CA ASP A 48 9.47 11.49 25.19
C ASP A 48 9.98 10.62 24.02
N LEU A 49 11.15 10.03 24.20
CA LEU A 49 11.85 9.24 23.17
C LEU A 49 10.99 8.07 22.62
N LYS A 50 10.15 7.47 23.47
CA LYS A 50 9.23 6.40 23.08
C LYS A 50 8.12 6.88 22.12
N LEU A 51 7.53 8.04 22.40
CA LEU A 51 6.52 8.67 21.53
C LEU A 51 7.13 9.13 20.21
N ALA A 52 8.33 9.72 20.25
CA ALA A 52 9.02 10.16 19.04
C ALA A 52 9.36 8.99 18.09
N ILE A 53 9.78 7.84 18.62
CA ILE A 53 10.03 6.62 17.82
C ILE A 53 8.72 6.09 17.21
N GLN A 54 7.64 6.08 17.99
CA GLN A 54 6.31 5.67 17.52
C GLN A 54 5.80 6.58 16.38
N ASP A 55 5.89 7.90 16.56
CA ASP A 55 5.47 8.87 15.55
C ASP A 55 6.35 8.79 14.30
N GLY A 56 7.68 8.61 14.47
CA GLY A 56 8.61 8.42 13.36
C GLY A 56 8.31 7.17 12.52
N LEU A 57 7.99 6.05 13.17
CA LEU A 57 7.52 4.84 12.48
C LEU A 57 6.16 5.09 11.80
N TYR A 58 5.29 5.93 12.36
CA TYR A 58 4.02 6.29 11.73
C TYR A 58 4.21 7.11 10.45
N VAL A 59 5.12 8.08 10.46
CA VAL A 59 5.53 8.81 9.25
C VAL A 59 6.01 7.83 8.16
N LEU A 60 6.75 6.79 8.54
CA LEU A 60 7.25 5.78 7.61
C LEU A 60 6.10 5.03 6.90
N ILE A 61 5.04 4.62 7.61
CA ILE A 61 3.82 4.03 6.97
C ILE A 61 3.19 5.04 6.01
N LEU A 62 3.01 6.27 6.46
CA LEU A 62 2.35 7.29 5.65
C LEU A 62 3.11 7.56 4.35
N LEU A 63 4.45 7.55 4.42
CA LEU A 63 5.32 7.72 3.27
C LEU A 63 5.21 6.53 2.31
N GLU A 64 5.14 5.31 2.82
CA GLU A 64 4.91 4.10 2.01
C GLU A 64 3.52 4.07 1.37
N MET A 65 2.45 4.41 2.11
CA MET A 65 1.10 4.54 1.57
C MET A 65 1.01 5.64 0.50
N PHE A 66 1.75 6.74 0.69
CA PHE A 66 1.90 7.78 -0.30
C PHE A 66 2.62 7.27 -1.55
N TYR A 67 3.66 6.43 -1.39
CA TYR A 67 4.35 5.80 -2.52
C TYR A 67 3.41 4.90 -3.34
N VAL A 68 2.60 4.06 -2.68
CA VAL A 68 1.58 3.22 -3.36
C VAL A 68 0.58 4.07 -4.13
N THR A 69 0.03 5.09 -3.46
CA THR A 69 -0.97 5.98 -4.08
C THR A 69 -0.38 6.73 -5.27
N ARG A 70 0.84 7.25 -5.13
CA ARG A 70 1.56 7.91 -6.24
C ARG A 70 1.87 6.94 -7.38
N SER A 71 2.25 5.70 -7.08
CA SER A 71 2.50 4.68 -8.08
C SER A 71 1.24 4.35 -8.88
N PHE A 72 0.10 4.24 -8.21
CA PHE A 72 -1.22 4.08 -8.83
C PHE A 72 -1.57 5.25 -9.77
N ILE A 73 -1.36 6.49 -9.32
CA ILE A 73 -1.60 7.69 -10.14
C ILE A 73 -0.69 7.71 -11.37
N ARG A 74 0.59 7.33 -11.24
CA ARG A 74 1.58 7.45 -12.31
C ARG A 74 1.43 6.38 -13.40
N HIS A 75 1.10 5.15 -13.03
CA HIS A 75 1.05 4.03 -13.98
C HIS A 75 -0.38 3.68 -14.42
N GLY A 76 -1.41 4.29 -13.83
CA GLY A 76 -2.82 3.97 -14.08
C GLY A 76 -3.20 2.52 -13.77
N SER A 77 -2.28 1.77 -13.19
CA SER A 77 -2.36 0.36 -12.86
C SER A 77 -1.63 0.16 -11.54
N ILE A 78 -2.19 -0.70 -10.69
CA ILE A 78 -1.55 -1.09 -9.44
C ILE A 78 -0.53 -2.16 -9.79
N ASN A 79 0.77 -1.83 -9.71
CA ASN A 79 1.81 -2.84 -9.75
C ASN A 79 1.74 -3.64 -8.44
N VAL A 80 1.36 -4.92 -8.56
CA VAL A 80 1.10 -5.79 -7.40
C VAL A 80 2.38 -5.99 -6.59
N SER A 81 3.55 -6.03 -7.24
CA SER A 81 4.84 -6.12 -6.55
C SER A 81 5.12 -4.90 -5.65
N ILE A 82 4.70 -3.71 -6.06
CA ILE A 82 4.83 -2.49 -5.23
C ILE A 82 3.89 -2.58 -4.01
N VAL A 83 2.66 -3.04 -4.22
CA VAL A 83 1.68 -3.19 -3.13
C VAL A 83 2.12 -4.26 -2.14
N VAL A 84 2.66 -5.39 -2.61
CA VAL A 84 3.19 -6.44 -1.74
C VAL A 84 4.36 -5.91 -0.91
N ASN A 85 5.31 -5.20 -1.51
CA ASN A 85 6.44 -4.62 -0.77
C ASN A 85 5.97 -3.66 0.34
N VAL A 86 5.03 -2.77 0.02
CA VAL A 86 4.47 -1.85 1.01
C VAL A 86 3.69 -2.59 2.10
N GLY A 87 2.92 -3.63 1.73
CA GLY A 87 2.21 -4.48 2.68
C GLY A 87 3.17 -5.21 3.65
N ILE A 88 4.31 -5.70 3.15
CA ILE A 88 5.35 -6.33 3.98
C ILE A 88 5.95 -5.31 4.95
N ILE A 89 6.32 -4.12 4.47
CA ILE A 89 6.90 -3.05 5.31
C ILE A 89 5.92 -2.63 6.40
N ALA A 90 4.64 -2.46 6.06
CA ALA A 90 3.59 -2.13 7.01
C ALA A 90 3.39 -3.23 8.06
N ALA A 91 3.35 -4.50 7.65
CA ALA A 91 3.20 -5.64 8.55
C ALA A 91 4.39 -5.78 9.51
N ILE A 92 5.63 -5.64 9.02
CA ILE A 92 6.85 -5.67 9.84
C ILE A 92 6.82 -4.55 10.88
N LYS A 93 6.42 -3.34 10.48
CA LYS A 93 6.36 -2.22 11.41
C LYS A 93 5.33 -2.45 12.51
N GLU A 94 4.13 -2.87 12.16
CA GLU A 94 3.09 -3.17 13.14
C GLU A 94 3.54 -4.28 14.10
N MET A 95 4.28 -5.28 13.59
CA MET A 95 4.91 -6.33 14.41
C MET A 95 5.95 -5.76 15.37
N ILE A 96 6.81 -4.83 14.92
CA ILE A 96 7.79 -4.15 15.79
C ILE A 96 7.08 -3.38 16.90
N PHE A 97 5.95 -2.73 16.58
CA PHE A 97 5.21 -1.94 17.55
C PHE A 97 4.48 -2.81 18.59
N GLN A 98 3.92 -3.94 18.14
CA GLN A 98 3.25 -4.89 19.04
C GLN A 98 4.19 -5.91 19.68
N LEU A 99 5.51 -5.77 19.48
CA LEU A 99 6.50 -6.71 20.00
C LEU A 99 6.46 -6.81 21.54
N ASP A 100 6.22 -5.70 22.21
CA ASP A 100 6.12 -5.63 23.68
C ASP A 100 4.81 -6.27 24.21
N ASN A 101 3.78 -6.39 23.38
CA ASN A 101 2.47 -6.96 23.73
C ASN A 101 2.15 -8.21 22.88
N LEU A 102 3.18 -8.97 22.51
CA LEU A 102 3.02 -10.11 21.62
C LEU A 102 2.19 -11.21 22.32
N THR A 103 0.91 -11.29 21.96
CA THR A 103 0.03 -12.39 22.36
C THR A 103 0.06 -13.44 21.26
N MET A 104 -0.25 -14.69 21.60
CA MET A 104 -0.31 -15.77 20.61
C MET A 104 -1.29 -15.44 19.46
N GLN A 105 -2.33 -14.67 19.75
CA GLN A 105 -3.32 -14.22 18.77
C GLN A 105 -2.75 -13.20 17.78
N THR A 106 -1.92 -12.24 18.22
CA THR A 106 -1.30 -11.26 17.32
C THR A 106 -0.24 -11.91 16.43
N ALA A 107 0.53 -12.87 16.96
CA ALA A 107 1.49 -13.65 16.18
C ALA A 107 0.82 -14.44 15.04
N ILE A 108 -0.32 -15.09 15.31
CA ILE A 108 -1.11 -15.79 14.28
C ILE A 108 -1.61 -14.78 13.23
N GLY A 109 -2.09 -13.61 13.66
CA GLY A 109 -2.52 -12.53 12.77
C GLY A 109 -1.43 -12.12 11.78
N PHE A 110 -0.22 -11.85 12.25
CA PHE A 110 0.92 -11.54 11.37
C PHE A 110 1.26 -12.69 10.42
N GLY A 111 1.23 -13.93 10.90
CA GLY A 111 1.46 -15.11 10.07
C GLY A 111 0.49 -15.19 8.87
N VAL A 112 -0.80 -14.95 9.10
CA VAL A 112 -1.81 -14.93 8.03
C VAL A 112 -1.54 -13.82 7.03
N ILE A 113 -1.16 -12.62 7.50
CA ILE A 113 -0.84 -11.48 6.63
C ILE A 113 0.35 -11.82 5.72
N PHE A 114 1.44 -12.34 6.27
CA PHE A 114 2.62 -12.70 5.49
C PHE A 114 2.33 -13.81 4.47
N VAL A 115 1.56 -14.83 4.85
CA VAL A 115 1.15 -15.90 3.92
C VAL A 115 0.29 -15.32 2.78
N THR A 116 -0.65 -14.43 3.09
CA THR A 116 -1.52 -13.81 2.08
C THR A 116 -0.74 -12.95 1.11
N LEU A 117 0.21 -12.14 1.61
CA LEU A 117 1.11 -11.33 0.79
C LEU A 117 2.02 -12.21 -0.08
N GLY A 118 2.55 -13.30 0.48
CA GLY A 118 3.39 -14.27 -0.24
C GLY A 118 2.63 -14.98 -1.38
N ILE A 119 1.38 -15.39 -1.14
CA ILE A 119 0.52 -15.99 -2.18
C ILE A 119 0.24 -14.97 -3.29
N THR A 120 -0.07 -13.72 -2.91
CA THR A 120 -0.35 -12.64 -3.87
C THR A 120 0.87 -12.39 -4.77
N TYR A 121 2.07 -12.38 -4.20
CA TYR A 121 3.32 -12.26 -4.95
C TYR A 121 3.55 -13.45 -5.89
N LEU A 122 3.38 -14.67 -5.41
CA LEU A 122 3.53 -15.88 -6.23
C LEU A 122 2.58 -15.88 -7.42
N MET A 123 1.33 -15.47 -7.22
CA MET A 123 0.35 -15.36 -8.32
C MET A 123 0.80 -14.36 -9.38
N GLU A 124 1.30 -13.19 -8.99
CA GLU A 124 1.83 -12.20 -9.94
C GLU A 124 3.00 -12.76 -10.76
N VAL A 125 3.97 -13.42 -10.10
CA VAL A 125 5.14 -14.01 -10.76
C VAL A 125 4.73 -15.11 -11.75
N ILE A 126 3.80 -15.99 -11.36
CA ILE A 126 3.29 -17.05 -12.23
C ILE A 126 2.55 -16.45 -13.43
N TYR A 127 1.72 -15.42 -13.21
CA TYR A 127 0.97 -14.75 -14.25
C TYR A 127 1.88 -14.05 -15.27
N TYR A 128 2.91 -13.33 -14.80
CA TYR A 128 3.92 -12.70 -15.67
C TYR A 128 4.66 -13.73 -16.52
N LYS A 129 5.05 -14.86 -15.91
CA LYS A 129 5.75 -15.94 -16.62
C LYS A 129 4.88 -16.56 -17.72
N LYS A 130 3.56 -16.65 -17.52
CA LYS A 130 2.62 -17.18 -18.51
C LYS A 130 2.47 -16.25 -19.72
N ILE A 131 2.26 -14.95 -19.48
CA ILE A 131 2.17 -13.93 -20.55
C ILE A 131 3.46 -13.85 -21.36
N PHE A 132 4.62 -13.93 -20.71
CA PHE A 132 5.90 -13.87 -21.41
C PHE A 132 6.14 -15.10 -22.31
N LYS A 133 5.65 -16.27 -21.90
CA LYS A 133 5.75 -17.49 -22.70
C LYS A 133 4.86 -17.46 -23.95
N GLU A 134 3.68 -16.84 -23.87
CA GLU A 134 2.78 -16.64 -25.02
C GLU A 134 3.35 -15.65 -26.04
N LYS A 135 4.03 -14.58 -25.61
CA LYS A 135 4.66 -13.59 -26.51
C LYS A 135 5.91 -14.09 -27.25
N MET A 136 6.50 -15.20 -26.83
CA MET A 136 7.69 -15.80 -27.46
C MET A 136 7.34 -16.94 -28.45
N GLN A 137 6.07 -17.36 -28.51
CA GLN A 137 5.61 -18.46 -29.35
C GLN A 137 4.64 -18.05 -30.47
N GLY A 138 4.31 -16.76 -30.59
CA GLY A 138 3.54 -16.18 -31.70
C GLY A 138 4.34 -15.13 -32.44
#